data_AF-A0A1I1ZHD6-F1
#
_entry.id   AF-A0A1I1ZHD6-F1
#
_cell.length_a   1.000
_cell.length_b   1.000
_cell.length_c   1.000
_cell.angle_alpha   90.00
_cell.angle_beta   90.00
_cell.angle_gamma   90.00
#
_symmetry.space_group_name_H-M   'P 1'
#
loop_
_entity.id
_entity.type
_entity.pdbx_description
1 polymer ?
#
loop_
_entity_poly.entity_id
_entity_poly.type
_entity_poly.pdbx_seq_one_letter_code
_entity_poly.pdbx_strand_id
1 'polypeptide(L)'
;MFTLLSAIRIVHINIMDGSSPLYKVRINVMNNLWKNSIRWSVLIAVITLVLAAIFTIISTAILSGAGWAFGMFVVFFIVCIGVIFDIIGVAATAAPEQPFHAMAAKKVNGAYEAMLISKNADKVANFCADVIGDISGVVSGTAASTVVLHLAFAAGAQDGSAFHFVISVIFTAVVAALTVGGKALGKTIAIAKATAIIYQVGRFLHLLEKKLKITLLNKRATKKTKA
;
A
#
# COMPACT_ATOMS: atom_id res chain seq x y z
N MET A 1 -46.93 -23.44 1.51
CA MET A 1 -45.74 -23.02 2.29
C MET A 1 -44.82 -24.18 2.65
N PHE A 2 -45.34 -25.32 3.13
CA PHE A 2 -44.54 -26.51 3.49
C PHE A 2 -43.77 -27.16 2.31
N THR A 3 -44.33 -27.17 1.09
CA THR A 3 -43.68 -27.79 -0.09
C THR A 3 -42.48 -27.01 -0.60
N LEU A 4 -42.51 -25.67 -0.49
CA LEU A 4 -41.42 -24.78 -0.91
C LEU A 4 -40.22 -24.88 0.03
N LEU A 5 -40.49 -24.93 1.34
CA LEU A 5 -39.46 -25.13 2.37
C LEU A 5 -38.79 -26.51 2.27
N SER A 6 -39.55 -27.55 1.93
CA SER A 6 -39.00 -28.89 1.68
C SER A 6 -38.08 -28.91 0.45
N ALA A 7 -38.49 -28.27 -0.66
CA ALA A 7 -37.68 -28.17 -1.87
C ALA A 7 -36.37 -27.39 -1.66
N ILE A 8 -36.41 -26.27 -0.92
CA ILE A 8 -35.21 -25.48 -0.57
C ILE A 8 -34.27 -26.31 0.32
N ARG A 9 -34.80 -27.07 1.28
CA ARG A 9 -34.01 -27.91 2.18
C ARG A 9 -33.35 -29.09 1.45
N ILE A 10 -34.03 -29.69 0.48
CA ILE A 10 -33.49 -30.78 -0.36
C ILE A 10 -32.36 -30.27 -1.29
N VAL A 11 -32.54 -29.09 -1.90
CA VAL A 11 -31.48 -28.47 -2.73
C VAL A 11 -30.26 -28.09 -1.87
N HIS A 12 -30.48 -27.56 -0.66
CA HIS A 12 -29.39 -27.17 0.23
C HIS A 12 -28.62 -28.39 0.78
N ILE A 13 -29.30 -29.52 1.02
CA ILE A 13 -28.67 -30.78 1.46
C ILE A 13 -27.86 -31.43 0.33
N ASN A 14 -28.38 -31.45 -0.90
CA ASN A 14 -27.65 -32.01 -2.05
C ASN A 14 -26.37 -31.23 -2.41
N ILE A 15 -26.31 -29.92 -2.10
CA ILE A 15 -25.08 -29.11 -2.31
C ILE A 15 -24.01 -29.35 -1.22
N MET A 16 -24.41 -29.87 -0.06
CA MET A 16 -23.51 -30.20 1.05
C MET A 16 -23.07 -31.68 1.07
N ASP A 17 -23.49 -32.48 0.09
CA ASP A 17 -23.00 -33.84 -0.09
C ASP A 17 -21.54 -33.83 -0.58
N GLY A 18 -20.63 -34.30 0.28
CA GLY A 18 -19.19 -34.42 0.05
C GLY A 18 -18.79 -35.44 -1.03
N SER A 19 -19.75 -36.03 -1.74
CA SER A 19 -19.52 -36.86 -2.93
C SER A 19 -19.83 -36.13 -4.24
N SER A 20 -20.49 -34.97 -4.19
CA SER A 20 -20.92 -34.25 -5.39
C SER A 20 -19.73 -33.68 -6.19
N PRO A 21 -19.77 -33.72 -7.54
CA PRO A 21 -18.72 -33.15 -8.38
C PRO A 21 -18.54 -31.63 -8.15
N LEU A 22 -19.61 -30.92 -7.77
CA LEU A 22 -19.55 -29.50 -7.41
C LEU A 22 -18.78 -29.24 -6.10
N TYR A 23 -18.89 -30.12 -5.10
CA TYR A 23 -18.07 -30.06 -3.89
C TYR A 23 -16.57 -30.19 -4.22
N LYS A 24 -16.19 -31.16 -5.06
CA LYS A 24 -14.77 -31.38 -5.45
C LYS A 24 -14.21 -30.20 -6.24
N VAL A 25 -14.99 -29.65 -7.18
CA VAL A 25 -14.59 -28.44 -7.94
C VAL A 25 -14.40 -27.25 -7.00
N ARG A 26 -15.33 -27.02 -6.07
CA ARG A 26 -15.22 -25.92 -5.08
C ARG A 26 -13.99 -26.08 -4.16
N ILE A 27 -13.72 -27.28 -3.65
CA ILE A 27 -12.51 -27.57 -2.85
C ILE A 27 -11.24 -27.32 -3.67
N ASN A 28 -11.20 -27.78 -4.92
CA ASN A 28 -10.01 -27.64 -5.75
C ASN A 28 -9.73 -26.17 -6.13
N VAL A 29 -10.79 -25.41 -6.46
CA VAL A 29 -10.69 -23.95 -6.66
C VAL A 29 -10.20 -23.25 -5.40
N MET A 30 -10.77 -23.57 -4.23
CA MET A 30 -10.38 -22.96 -2.97
C MET A 30 -8.93 -23.28 -2.58
N ASN A 31 -8.50 -24.53 -2.76
CA ASN A 31 -7.11 -24.93 -2.54
C ASN A 31 -6.13 -24.21 -3.48
N ASN A 32 -6.52 -24.00 -4.74
CA ASN A 32 -5.67 -23.31 -5.72
C ASN A 32 -5.58 -21.80 -5.44
N LEU A 33 -6.68 -21.18 -5.00
CA LEU A 33 -6.70 -19.81 -4.51
C LEU A 33 -5.80 -19.64 -3.28
N TRP A 34 -5.91 -20.53 -2.28
CA TRP A 34 -5.08 -20.50 -1.08
C TRP A 34 -3.59 -20.67 -1.38
N LYS A 35 -3.22 -21.61 -2.26
CA LYS A 35 -1.83 -21.79 -2.69
C LYS A 35 -1.27 -20.54 -3.37
N ASN A 36 -2.05 -19.90 -4.23
CA ASN A 36 -1.63 -18.67 -4.90
C ASN A 36 -1.52 -17.50 -3.92
N SER A 37 -2.50 -17.32 -3.03
CA SER A 37 -2.45 -16.27 -2.00
C SER A 37 -1.26 -16.46 -1.06
N ILE A 38 -0.99 -17.67 -0.57
CA ILE A 38 0.18 -17.95 0.30
C ILE A 38 1.49 -17.63 -0.42
N ARG A 39 1.65 -18.07 -1.68
CA ARG A 39 2.86 -17.76 -2.46
C ARG A 39 3.06 -16.26 -2.63
N TRP A 40 1.97 -15.54 -2.91
CA TRP A 40 2.00 -14.07 -3.03
C TRP A 40 2.31 -13.39 -1.70
N SER A 41 1.69 -13.80 -0.59
CA SER A 41 1.95 -13.26 0.74
C SER A 41 3.41 -13.49 1.16
N VAL A 42 3.96 -14.69 0.94
CA VAL A 42 5.37 -14.99 1.25
C VAL A 42 6.31 -14.13 0.40
N LEU A 43 6.03 -13.97 -0.89
CA LEU A 43 6.82 -13.11 -1.76
C LEU A 43 6.81 -11.65 -1.30
N ILE A 44 5.64 -11.12 -0.95
CA ILE A 44 5.48 -9.77 -0.42
C ILE A 44 6.25 -9.62 0.90
N ALA A 45 6.15 -10.60 1.81
CA ALA A 45 6.85 -10.60 3.10
C ALA A 45 8.38 -10.63 2.98
N VAL A 46 8.91 -11.39 2.02
CA VAL A 46 10.36 -11.42 1.77
C VAL A 46 10.83 -10.09 1.18
N ILE A 47 10.08 -9.54 0.22
CA ILE A 47 10.38 -8.24 -0.39
C ILE A 47 10.32 -7.12 0.66
N THR A 48 9.30 -7.10 1.52
CA THR A 48 9.17 -6.11 2.59
C THR A 48 10.32 -6.19 3.57
N LEU A 49 10.73 -7.41 3.97
CA LEU A 49 11.86 -7.60 4.88
C LEU A 49 13.16 -7.04 4.29
N VAL A 50 13.47 -7.38 3.04
CA VAL A 50 14.71 -6.91 2.39
C VAL A 50 14.70 -5.39 2.22
N LEU A 51 13.58 -4.82 1.76
CA LEU A 51 13.44 -3.37 1.62
C LEU A 51 13.53 -2.66 2.97
N ALA A 52 12.84 -3.16 4.00
CA ALA A 52 12.87 -2.60 5.35
C ALA A 52 14.30 -2.57 5.90
N ALA A 53 15.07 -3.65 5.73
CA ALA A 53 16.46 -3.71 6.17
C ALA A 53 17.32 -2.66 5.46
N ILE A 54 17.24 -2.58 4.12
CA ILE A 54 18.02 -1.61 3.34
C ILE A 54 17.66 -0.17 3.72
N PHE A 55 16.36 0.16 3.77
CA PHE A 55 15.91 1.50 4.14
C PHE A 55 16.28 1.87 5.57
N THR A 56 16.20 0.93 6.51
CA THR A 56 16.62 1.17 7.89
C THR A 56 18.10 1.47 7.95
N ILE A 57 18.95 0.70 7.27
CA ILE A 57 20.41 0.95 7.23
C ILE A 57 20.71 2.33 6.65
N ILE A 58 20.09 2.69 5.52
CA ILE A 58 20.27 4.00 4.88
C ILE A 58 19.79 5.13 5.80
N SER A 59 18.60 4.99 6.39
CA SER A 59 18.02 5.98 7.29
C SER A 59 18.93 6.21 8.50
N THR A 60 19.37 5.14 9.17
CA THR A 60 20.28 5.23 10.32
C THR A 60 21.62 5.83 9.93
N ALA A 61 22.16 5.52 8.75
CA ALA A 61 23.41 6.11 8.27
C ALA A 61 23.29 7.62 7.98
N ILE A 62 22.14 8.07 7.48
CA ILE A 62 21.87 9.51 7.29
C ILE A 62 21.69 10.21 8.63
N LEU A 63 21.04 9.54 9.60
CA LEU A 63 20.75 10.13 10.91
C LEU A 63 21.95 10.15 11.86
N SER A 64 22.90 9.21 11.74
CA SER A 64 24.04 9.09 12.68
C SER A 64 24.98 10.30 12.67
N GLY A 65 25.01 11.06 11.58
CA GLY A 65 25.75 12.32 11.47
C GLY A 65 24.88 13.58 11.59
N ALA A 66 23.58 13.42 11.82
CA ALA A 66 22.62 14.51 11.82
C ALA A 66 22.34 15.03 13.23
N GLY A 67 22.12 16.35 13.34
CA GLY A 67 21.59 16.94 14.57
C GLY A 67 20.14 16.52 14.84
N TRP A 68 19.71 16.60 16.10
CA TRP A 68 18.35 16.23 16.54
C TRP A 68 17.24 16.92 15.73
N ALA A 69 17.45 18.20 15.35
CA ALA A 69 16.47 18.97 14.58
C ALA A 69 16.30 18.44 13.15
N PHE A 70 17.40 18.09 12.48
CA PHE A 70 17.36 17.51 11.14
C PHE A 70 16.75 16.11 11.17
N GLY A 71 17.12 15.29 12.15
CA GLY A 71 16.54 13.96 12.30
C GLY A 71 15.02 14.00 12.54
N MET A 72 14.52 14.95 13.32
CA MET A 72 13.08 15.16 13.50
C MET A 72 12.36 15.47 12.18
N PHE A 73 12.95 16.33 11.34
CA PHE A 73 12.41 16.61 10.01
C PHE A 73 12.37 15.35 9.14
N VAL A 74 13.42 14.53 9.16
CA VAL A 74 13.48 13.27 8.40
C VAL A 74 12.41 12.29 8.87
N VAL A 75 12.19 12.14 10.17
CA VAL A 75 11.14 11.26 10.72
C VAL A 75 9.76 11.67 10.20
N PHE A 76 9.40 12.95 10.31
CA PHE A 76 8.11 13.43 9.82
C PHE A 76 7.98 13.28 8.31
N PHE A 77 9.07 13.51 7.56
CA PHE A 77 9.09 13.30 6.12
C PHE A 77 8.81 11.84 5.74
N ILE A 78 9.42 10.86 6.44
CA ILE A 78 9.16 9.43 6.23
C ILE A 78 7.69 9.10 6.52
N VAL A 79 7.12 9.61 7.62
CA VAL A 79 5.71 9.42 7.97
C VAL A 79 4.79 9.98 6.89
N CYS A 80 5.05 11.22 6.42
CA CYS A 80 4.27 11.84 5.36
C CYS A 80 4.29 11.02 4.07
N ILE A 81 5.45 10.50 3.68
CA ILE A 81 5.57 9.60 2.52
C ILE A 81 4.68 8.37 2.72
N GLY A 82 4.79 7.71 3.88
CA GLY A 82 3.97 6.55 4.23
C GLY A 82 2.47 6.80 4.08
N VAL A 83 2.00 7.92 4.64
CA VAL A 83 0.60 8.34 4.56
C VAL A 83 0.18 8.61 3.11
N ILE A 84 1.01 9.28 2.31
CA ILE A 84 0.72 9.54 0.89
C ILE A 84 0.60 8.23 0.11
N PHE A 85 1.49 7.26 0.34
CA PHE A 85 1.42 5.96 -0.32
C PHE A 85 0.17 5.16 0.12
N ASP A 86 -0.25 5.23 1.38
CA ASP A 86 -1.53 4.65 1.83
C ASP A 86 -2.72 5.27 1.08
N ILE A 87 -2.75 6.60 0.95
CA ILE A 87 -3.78 7.33 0.18
C ILE A 87 -3.81 6.86 -1.27
N ILE A 88 -2.66 6.64 -1.90
CA ILE A 88 -2.59 6.12 -3.28
C ILE A 88 -3.16 4.70 -3.34
N GLY A 89 -2.81 3.82 -2.40
CA GLY A 89 -3.32 2.45 -2.34
C GLY A 89 -4.85 2.41 -2.20
N VAL A 90 -5.41 3.22 -1.30
CA VAL A 90 -6.86 3.33 -1.08
C VAL A 90 -7.55 3.99 -2.28
N ALA A 91 -6.93 5.00 -2.89
CA ALA A 91 -7.47 5.61 -4.11
C ALA A 91 -7.48 4.60 -5.27
N ALA A 92 -6.51 3.69 -5.34
CA ALA A 92 -6.43 2.69 -6.41
C ALA A 92 -7.59 1.71 -6.36
N THR A 93 -8.02 1.31 -5.17
CA THR A 93 -9.18 0.43 -4.96
C THR A 93 -10.51 1.17 -5.08
N ALA A 94 -10.57 2.45 -4.71
CA ALA A 94 -11.78 3.26 -4.80
C ALA A 94 -12.04 3.82 -6.21
N ALA A 95 -11.03 3.89 -7.08
CA ALA A 95 -11.18 4.54 -8.38
C ALA A 95 -11.93 3.67 -9.40
N PRO A 96 -13.02 4.16 -10.02
CA PRO A 96 -13.74 3.43 -11.06
C PRO A 96 -12.93 3.32 -12.36
N GLU A 97 -13.00 2.16 -13.02
CA GLU A 97 -12.25 1.86 -14.26
C GLU A 97 -12.79 2.62 -15.48
N GLN A 98 -14.09 2.85 -15.56
CA GLN A 98 -14.79 3.44 -16.71
C GLN A 98 -14.20 4.78 -17.20
N PRO A 99 -13.96 5.78 -16.32
CA PRO A 99 -13.36 7.05 -16.75
C PRO A 99 -11.96 6.86 -17.35
N PHE A 100 -11.15 5.92 -16.85
CA PHE A 100 -9.82 5.66 -17.39
C PHE A 100 -9.86 5.01 -18.77
N HIS A 101 -10.80 4.10 -19.02
CA HIS A 101 -10.99 3.54 -20.36
C HIS A 101 -11.37 4.62 -21.39
N ALA A 102 -12.29 5.52 -21.04
CA ALA A 102 -12.67 6.62 -21.91
C ALA A 102 -11.50 7.60 -22.18
N MET A 103 -10.74 7.94 -21.14
CA MET A 103 -9.55 8.80 -21.27
C MET A 103 -8.43 8.14 -22.08
N ALA A 104 -8.21 6.84 -21.92
CA ALA A 104 -7.23 6.07 -22.68
C ALA A 104 -7.62 5.95 -24.16
N ALA A 105 -8.90 5.77 -24.47
CA ALA A 105 -9.42 5.76 -25.85
C ALA A 105 -9.20 7.11 -26.56
N LYS A 106 -9.33 8.22 -25.83
CA LYS A 106 -9.00 9.58 -26.28
C LYS A 106 -7.49 9.89 -26.28
N LYS A 107 -6.63 8.92 -25.93
CA LYS A 107 -5.17 9.05 -25.85
C LYS A 107 -4.71 10.20 -24.94
N VAL A 108 -5.42 10.43 -23.84
CA VAL A 108 -4.99 11.38 -22.81
C VAL A 108 -3.69 10.88 -22.17
N ASN A 109 -2.68 11.75 -22.05
CA ASN A 109 -1.40 11.40 -21.44
C ASN A 109 -1.61 10.91 -19.99
N GLY A 110 -1.00 9.78 -19.61
CA GLY A 110 -1.15 9.19 -18.27
C GLY A 110 -2.39 8.33 -18.06
N ALA A 111 -3.36 8.35 -18.98
CA ALA A 111 -4.62 7.64 -18.79
C ALA A 111 -4.50 6.12 -18.98
N TYR A 112 -3.54 5.67 -19.80
CA TYR A 112 -3.30 4.23 -19.99
C TYR A 112 -2.67 3.62 -18.74
N GLU A 113 -1.73 4.32 -18.13
CA GLU A 113 -1.05 3.95 -16.89
C GLU A 113 -2.04 3.97 -15.71
N ALA A 114 -2.87 5.01 -15.63
CA ALA A 114 -3.95 5.07 -14.63
C ALA A 114 -4.97 3.92 -14.77
N MET A 115 -5.35 3.57 -16.01
CA MET A 115 -6.20 2.41 -16.29
C MET A 115 -5.56 1.10 -15.82
N LEU A 116 -4.26 0.92 -16.04
CA LEU A 116 -3.54 -0.28 -15.59
C LEU A 116 -3.41 -0.37 -14.07
N ILE A 117 -3.27 0.76 -13.38
CA ILE A 117 -3.30 0.83 -11.92
C ILE A 117 -4.67 0.39 -11.40
N SER A 118 -5.75 0.98 -11.92
CA SER A 118 -7.13 0.65 -11.52
C SER A 118 -7.47 -0.81 -11.81
N LYS A 119 -7.01 -1.35 -12.95
CA LYS A 119 -7.18 -2.78 -13.30
C LYS A 119 -6.44 -3.75 -12.37
N ASN A 120 -5.31 -3.33 -11.78
CA ASN A 120 -4.53 -4.15 -10.84
C ASN A 120 -4.61 -3.58 -9.42
N ALA A 121 -5.76 -2.98 -9.06
CA ALA A 121 -5.93 -2.24 -7.82
C ALA A 121 -5.48 -3.04 -6.58
N ASP A 122 -5.85 -4.31 -6.46
CA ASP A 122 -5.47 -5.15 -5.30
C ASP A 122 -3.95 -5.24 -5.10
N LYS A 123 -3.19 -5.40 -6.19
CA LYS A 123 -1.73 -5.48 -6.11
C LYS A 123 -1.10 -4.14 -5.76
N VAL A 124 -1.62 -3.06 -6.33
CA VAL A 124 -1.14 -1.70 -6.07
C VAL A 124 -1.47 -1.29 -4.63
N ALA A 125 -2.66 -1.65 -4.15
CA ALA A 125 -3.10 -1.40 -2.79
C ALA A 125 -2.20 -2.11 -1.78
N ASN A 126 -1.98 -3.43 -1.92
CA ASN A 126 -1.08 -4.15 -1.04
C ASN A 126 0.35 -3.58 -1.09
N PHE A 127 0.85 -3.20 -2.26
CA PHE A 127 2.19 -2.63 -2.35
C PHE A 127 2.29 -1.23 -1.73
N CYS A 128 1.38 -0.33 -2.03
CA CYS A 128 1.46 1.05 -1.56
C CYS A 128 1.02 1.18 -0.09
N ALA A 129 -0.08 0.55 0.30
CA ALA A 129 -0.62 0.65 1.65
C ALA A 129 0.11 -0.28 2.62
N ASP A 130 0.24 -1.57 2.29
CA ASP A 130 0.82 -2.53 3.25
C ASP A 130 2.35 -2.47 3.21
N VAL A 131 2.97 -2.67 2.04
CA VAL A 131 4.45 -2.74 1.97
C VAL A 131 5.09 -1.40 2.31
N ILE A 132 4.78 -0.35 1.55
CA ILE A 132 5.43 0.96 1.74
C ILE A 132 4.95 1.62 3.03
N GLY A 133 3.65 1.51 3.35
CA GLY A 133 3.10 2.04 4.59
C GLY A 133 3.74 1.41 5.83
N ASP A 134 3.84 0.07 5.90
CA ASP A 134 4.44 -0.60 7.06
C ASP A 134 5.95 -0.32 7.16
N ILE A 135 6.67 -0.32 6.04
CA ILE A 135 8.10 0.04 6.01
C ILE A 135 8.31 1.46 6.54
N SER A 136 7.48 2.43 6.09
CA SER A 136 7.59 3.80 6.59
C SER A 136 7.35 3.88 8.10
N GLY A 137 6.43 3.07 8.64
CA GLY A 137 6.17 2.97 10.07
C GLY A 137 7.38 2.43 10.84
N VAL A 138 7.96 1.33 10.38
CA VAL A 138 9.13 0.72 11.03
C VAL A 138 10.35 1.65 10.95
N VAL A 139 10.65 2.19 9.76
CA VAL A 139 11.82 3.06 9.53
C VAL A 139 11.67 4.40 10.26
N SER A 140 10.48 4.98 10.31
CA SER A 140 10.24 6.22 11.07
C SER A 140 10.34 5.99 12.57
N GLY A 141 9.90 4.83 13.08
CA GLY A 141 10.04 4.47 14.49
C GLY A 141 11.50 4.23 14.91
N THR A 142 12.29 3.54 14.08
CA THR A 142 13.73 3.37 14.35
C THR A 142 14.47 4.71 14.28
N ALA A 143 14.18 5.53 13.26
CA ALA A 143 14.71 6.88 13.15
C ALA A 143 14.31 7.77 14.34
N ALA A 144 13.05 7.68 14.81
CA ALA A 144 12.56 8.43 15.95
C ALA A 144 13.34 8.11 17.23
N SER A 145 13.67 6.83 17.46
CA SER A 145 14.51 6.42 18.59
C SER A 145 15.89 7.09 18.56
N THR A 146 16.55 7.11 17.39
CA THR A 146 17.84 7.80 17.21
C THR A 146 17.73 9.30 17.45
N VAL A 147 16.66 9.94 16.98
CA VAL A 147 16.42 11.39 17.20
C VAL A 147 16.24 11.72 18.68
N VAL A 148 15.47 10.90 19.40
CA VAL A 148 15.25 11.07 20.83
C VAL A 148 16.56 10.95 21.61
N LEU A 149 17.42 10.01 21.23
CA LEU A 149 18.75 9.85 21.84
C LEU A 149 19.59 11.12 21.68
N HIS A 150 19.68 11.67 20.47
CA HIS A 150 20.40 12.92 20.22
C HIS A 150 19.79 14.13 20.94
N LEU A 151 18.46 14.19 21.01
CA LEU A 151 17.75 15.26 21.73
C LEU A 151 18.02 15.21 23.23
N ALA A 152 18.04 14.02 23.83
CA ALA A 152 18.33 13.85 25.25
C ALA A 152 19.77 14.21 25.61
N PHE A 153 20.74 13.82 24.78
CA PHE A 153 22.13 14.25 24.95
C PHE A 153 22.28 15.77 24.84
N ALA A 154 21.61 16.39 23.87
CA ALA A 154 21.61 17.85 23.72
C ALA A 154 20.96 18.57 24.93
N ALA A 155 19.98 17.93 25.58
CA ALA A 155 19.34 18.42 26.79
C ALA A 155 20.12 18.12 28.09
N GLY A 156 21.31 17.53 27.99
CA GLY A 156 22.17 17.20 29.15
C GLY A 156 21.70 15.98 29.95
N ALA A 157 20.75 15.20 29.42
CA ALA A 157 20.29 13.98 30.07
C ALA A 157 21.25 12.82 29.78
N GLN A 158 21.60 12.05 30.82
CA GLN A 158 22.29 10.78 30.66
C GLN A 158 21.33 9.71 30.13
N ASP A 159 21.87 8.78 29.33
CA ASP A 159 21.12 7.63 28.83
C ASP A 159 20.44 6.88 29.97
N GLY A 160 19.13 6.64 29.83
CA GLY A 160 18.32 5.94 30.83
C GLY A 160 17.73 6.82 31.94
N SER A 161 17.95 8.14 31.91
CA SER A 161 17.25 9.07 32.81
C SER A 161 15.72 9.03 32.60
N ALA A 162 14.95 9.27 33.67
CA ALA A 162 13.49 9.39 33.60
C ALA A 162 13.04 10.44 32.55
N PHE A 163 13.84 11.50 32.37
CA PHE A 163 13.57 12.53 31.36
C PHE A 163 13.68 12.00 29.92
N HIS A 164 14.69 11.17 29.63
CA HIS A 164 14.85 10.51 28.33
C HIS A 164 13.67 9.58 28.03
N PHE A 165 13.22 8.81 29.02
CA PHE A 165 12.07 7.92 28.86
C PHE A 165 10.80 8.71 28.55
N VAL A 166 10.52 9.80 29.28
CA VAL A 166 9.34 10.63 29.04
C VAL A 166 9.36 11.25 27.63
N ILE A 167 10.49 11.80 27.20
CA ILE A 167 10.64 12.34 25.83
C ILE A 167 10.43 11.25 24.79
N SER A 168 11.02 10.06 24.98
CA SER A 168 10.88 8.94 24.05
C SER A 168 9.43 8.51 23.87
N VAL A 169 8.69 8.37 24.98
CA VAL A 169 7.28 7.98 24.97
C VAL A 169 6.43 9.06 24.30
N ILE A 170 6.61 10.34 24.66
CA ILE A 170 5.86 11.44 24.07
C ILE A 170 6.12 11.52 22.56
N PHE A 171 7.39 11.46 22.16
CA PHE A 171 7.76 11.56 20.75
C PHE A 171 7.21 10.39 19.92
N THR A 172 7.35 9.17 20.43
CA THR A 172 6.78 7.97 19.79
C THR A 172 5.26 8.06 19.69
N ALA A 173 4.59 8.55 20.73
CA ALA A 173 3.14 8.76 20.74
C ALA A 173 2.69 9.80 19.71
N VAL A 174 3.44 10.92 19.57
CA VAL A 174 3.17 11.95 18.54
C VAL A 174 3.33 11.36 17.14
N VAL A 175 4.40 10.62 16.87
CA VAL A 175 4.64 9.98 15.58
C VAL A 175 3.53 8.96 15.27
N ALA A 176 3.11 8.16 16.25
CA ALA A 176 2.02 7.20 16.08
C ALA A 176 0.68 7.90 15.81
N ALA A 177 0.34 8.95 16.57
CA ALA A 177 -0.88 9.72 16.39
C ALA A 177 -0.94 10.40 15.02
N LEU A 178 0.18 10.97 14.55
CA LEU A 178 0.27 11.56 13.22
C LEU A 178 0.14 10.52 12.11
N THR A 179 0.76 9.35 12.28
CA THR A 179 0.65 8.25 11.31
C THR A 179 -0.81 7.78 11.20
N VAL A 180 -1.45 7.44 12.31
CA VAL A 180 -2.82 6.91 12.31
C VAL A 180 -3.83 7.99 11.91
N GLY A 181 -3.72 9.20 12.45
CA GLY A 181 -4.58 10.33 12.13
C GLY A 181 -4.45 10.77 10.66
N GLY A 182 -3.21 10.81 10.14
CA GLY A 182 -2.92 11.12 8.74
C GLY A 182 -3.56 10.11 7.79
N LYS A 183 -3.45 8.81 8.08
CA LYS A 183 -4.12 7.76 7.29
C LYS A 183 -5.64 7.90 7.34
N ALA A 184 -6.22 8.19 8.51
CA ALA A 184 -7.66 8.36 8.65
C ALA A 184 -8.21 9.51 7.80
N LEU A 185 -7.60 10.70 7.91
CA LEU A 185 -7.97 11.87 7.10
C LEU A 185 -7.71 11.62 5.61
N GLY A 186 -6.57 11.00 5.30
CA GLY A 186 -6.15 10.66 3.94
C GLY A 186 -7.14 9.75 3.23
N LYS A 187 -7.70 8.75 3.91
CA LYS A 187 -8.69 7.83 3.34
C LYS A 187 -9.96 8.52 2.86
N THR A 188 -10.48 9.50 3.61
CA THR A 188 -11.65 10.28 3.18
C THR A 188 -11.35 11.03 1.88
N ILE A 189 -10.16 11.62 1.77
CA ILE A 189 -9.71 12.33 0.56
C ILE A 189 -9.49 11.33 -0.59
N ALA A 190 -8.88 10.17 -0.30
CA ALA A 190 -8.60 9.11 -1.26
C ALA A 190 -9.87 8.64 -1.96
N ILE A 191 -10.94 8.40 -1.19
CA ILE A 191 -12.22 7.94 -1.71
C ILE A 191 -12.91 9.07 -2.49
N ALA A 192 -12.97 10.28 -1.93
CA ALA A 192 -13.67 11.40 -2.57
C ALA A 192 -13.02 11.86 -3.89
N LYS A 193 -11.68 11.71 -4.02
CA LYS A 193 -10.91 12.15 -5.19
C LYS A 193 -10.15 11.01 -5.86
N ALA A 194 -10.64 9.77 -5.74
CA ALA A 194 -9.94 8.56 -6.21
C ALA A 194 -9.49 8.65 -7.68
N THR A 195 -10.40 9.01 -8.58
CA THR A 195 -10.09 9.12 -10.01
C THR A 195 -9.00 10.16 -10.31
N ALA A 196 -9.03 11.30 -9.62
CA ALA A 196 -8.05 12.37 -9.82
C ALA A 196 -6.66 11.98 -9.31
N ILE A 197 -6.60 11.35 -8.12
CA ILE A 197 -5.35 10.86 -7.53
C ILE A 197 -4.71 9.83 -8.45
N ILE A 198 -5.45 8.81 -8.87
CA ILE A 198 -4.93 7.74 -9.73
C ILE A 198 -4.59 8.26 -11.13
N TYR A 199 -5.36 9.22 -11.67
CA TYR A 199 -4.97 9.89 -12.90
C TYR A 199 -3.61 10.61 -12.77
N GLN A 200 -3.39 11.29 -11.65
CA GLN A 200 -2.14 12.02 -11.40
C GLN A 200 -0.95 11.08 -11.20
N VAL A 201 -1.14 9.95 -10.51
CA VAL A 201 -0.14 8.87 -10.40
C VAL A 201 0.16 8.28 -11.78
N GLY A 202 -0.86 7.97 -12.58
CA GLY A 202 -0.67 7.48 -13.95
C GLY A 202 0.06 8.48 -14.84
N ARG A 203 -0.24 9.78 -14.72
CA ARG A 203 0.50 10.84 -15.41
C ARG A 203 1.94 10.94 -14.97
N PHE A 204 2.23 10.78 -13.69
CA PHE A 204 3.60 10.75 -13.17
C PHE A 204 4.39 9.57 -13.74
N LEU A 205 3.80 8.36 -13.72
CA LEU A 205 4.42 7.18 -14.33
C LEU A 205 4.67 7.37 -15.83
N HIS A 206 3.70 7.93 -16.56
CA HIS A 206 3.86 8.23 -17.99
C HIS A 206 5.01 9.19 -18.29
N LEU A 207 5.21 10.21 -17.43
CA LEU A 207 6.34 11.12 -17.55
C LEU A 207 7.67 10.42 -17.24
N LEU A 208 7.68 9.53 -16.25
CA LEU A 208 8.84 8.70 -15.92
C LEU A 208 9.22 7.79 -17.09
N GLU A 209 8.26 7.08 -17.68
CA GLU A 209 8.47 6.22 -18.84
C GLU A 209 9.06 7.00 -20.03
N LYS A 210 8.51 8.20 -20.32
CA LYS A 210 9.02 9.06 -21.40
C LYS A 210 10.45 9.54 -21.16
N LYS A 211 10.79 9.90 -19.93
CA LYS A 211 12.14 10.39 -19.58
C LYS A 211 13.17 9.26 -19.48
N LEU A 212 12.78 8.11 -18.94
CA LEU A 212 13.66 6.98 -18.72
C LEU A 212 13.78 6.05 -19.95
N LYS A 213 12.93 6.22 -20.99
CA LYS A 213 12.84 5.34 -22.18
C LYS A 213 12.63 3.85 -21.84
N ILE A 214 12.24 3.53 -20.62
CA ILE A 214 11.89 2.17 -20.20
C ILE A 214 10.41 1.99 -20.51
N THR A 215 10.08 1.18 -21.52
CA THR A 215 8.72 0.65 -21.69
C THR A 215 8.45 -0.34 -20.56
N LEU A 216 7.99 0.16 -19.40
CA LEU A 216 7.57 -0.69 -18.28
C LEU A 216 6.33 -1.50 -18.62
N LEU A 217 5.50 -0.99 -19.55
CA LEU A 217 4.20 -1.55 -19.86
C LEU A 217 4.08 -1.81 -21.36
N ASN A 218 3.92 -3.08 -21.71
CA ASN A 218 3.80 -3.57 -23.08
C ASN A 218 2.61 -2.91 -23.79
N LYS A 219 2.87 -1.84 -24.54
CA LYS A 219 1.96 -1.27 -25.54
C LYS A 219 1.79 -2.27 -26.69
N ARG A 220 1.09 -3.39 -26.47
CA ARG A 220 0.51 -4.13 -27.58
C ARG A 220 -0.64 -3.29 -28.13
N ALA A 221 -0.25 -2.46 -29.08
CA ALA A 221 -1.12 -1.71 -29.94
C ALA A 221 -2.22 -2.62 -30.50
N THR A 222 -3.46 -2.30 -30.16
CA THR A 222 -4.62 -2.44 -31.03
C THR A 222 -4.30 -1.77 -32.35
N LYS A 223 -3.60 -2.49 -33.24
CA LYS A 223 -3.42 -2.10 -34.63
C LYS A 223 -4.79 -2.27 -35.27
N LYS A 224 -5.47 -1.14 -35.49
CA LYS A 224 -6.73 -1.00 -36.22
C LYS A 224 -6.81 -2.00 -37.38
N THR A 225 -7.76 -2.94 -37.30
CA THR A 225 -8.44 -3.46 -38.49
C THR A 225 -9.16 -2.27 -39.10
N LYS A 226 -8.62 -1.72 -40.19
CA LYS A 226 -9.42 -0.92 -41.11
C LYS A 226 -10.22 -1.91 -41.96
N ALA A 227 -11.53 -1.78 -41.87
CA ALA A 227 -12.47 -2.29 -42.87
C ALA A 227 -12.18 -1.66 -44.24
#